data_AF-A0A6B3B338-F1
#
_entry.id   AF-A0A6B3B338-F1
#
_cell.length_a   1.000
_cell.length_b   1.000
_cell.length_c   1.000
_cell.angle_alpha   90.00
_cell.angle_beta   90.00
_cell.angle_gamma   90.00
#
_symmetry.space_group_name_H-M   'P 1'
#
loop_
_entity.id
_entity.type
_entity.pdbx_description
1 polymer ?
#
loop_
_entity_poly.entity_id
_entity_poly.type
_entity_poly.pdbx_seq_one_letter_code
_entity_poly.pdbx_strand_id
1 'polypeptide(L)'
;MSEDYWASAAGTREAEKVFDVLEHGGDLRRVAPRRVGGRVDLRGLESQAHRSDSVLVSAANLALKDIDFTGSSIPGLQLERATVSNCVFDYANIDGMECRGTDFEQCSFTKASLRNAQLSTPSDKKYSVFTRVSFSRTDLRGAGCQDASFDHVTFDKASLGAISFRGSNFIECTFSGTLQKVVFWNISMTGRKVPSNSMDGVDFTAATLRDVEFRGIDLSRVTLPEGDPHVTVGNYGCTMEKAINMLPVKDQPFTYGLRAYLAAELRLSHPQREKGIWHRSSLGKTPEEQQFAISTLRQAERACNCAESS
;
A
#
# COMPACT_ATOMS: atom_id res chain seq x y z
N MET A 1 -10.76 -17.39 21.80
CA MET A 1 -12.10 -17.77 22.33
C MET A 1 -12.98 -18.20 21.16
N SER A 2 -14.11 -18.88 21.36
CA SER A 2 -15.09 -19.05 20.25
C SER A 2 -15.84 -17.74 20.05
N GLU A 3 -16.37 -17.48 18.85
CA GLU A 3 -17.23 -16.31 18.55
C GLU A 3 -18.36 -16.19 19.60
N ASP A 4 -18.94 -17.32 20.02
CA ASP A 4 -20.00 -17.40 21.03
C ASP A 4 -19.61 -16.87 22.42
N TYR A 5 -18.31 -16.81 22.75
CA TYR A 5 -17.88 -16.35 24.06
C TYR A 5 -18.17 -14.85 24.27
N TRP A 6 -17.89 -14.03 23.26
CA TRP A 6 -18.05 -12.58 23.36
C TRP A 6 -19.52 -12.16 23.39
N ALA A 7 -20.41 -12.99 22.84
CA ALA A 7 -21.86 -12.83 22.96
C ALA A 7 -22.42 -13.20 24.35
N SER A 8 -21.64 -13.89 25.20
CA SER A 8 -22.08 -14.25 26.55
C SER A 8 -22.02 -13.04 27.49
N ALA A 9 -22.86 -13.03 28.54
CA ALA A 9 -22.85 -11.96 29.53
C ALA A 9 -21.48 -11.78 30.23
N ALA A 10 -20.69 -12.85 30.36
CA ALA A 10 -19.33 -12.78 30.89
C ALA A 10 -18.37 -12.15 29.87
N GLY A 11 -18.44 -12.58 28.61
CA GLY A 11 -17.65 -12.04 27.51
C GLY A 11 -17.92 -10.55 27.28
N THR A 12 -19.17 -10.10 27.32
CA THR A 12 -19.52 -8.67 27.23
C THR A 12 -18.83 -7.84 28.31
N ARG A 13 -18.88 -8.28 29.57
CA ARG A 13 -18.22 -7.57 30.69
C ARG A 13 -16.69 -7.59 30.58
N GLU A 14 -16.11 -8.63 29.99
CA GLU A 14 -14.67 -8.69 29.72
C GLU A 14 -14.29 -7.75 28.56
N ALA A 15 -15.10 -7.73 27.49
CA ALA A 15 -14.93 -6.83 26.36
C ALA A 15 -14.98 -5.35 26.80
N GLU A 16 -15.93 -4.98 27.67
CA GLU A 16 -16.02 -3.63 28.24
C GLU A 16 -14.71 -3.21 28.93
N LYS A 17 -14.09 -4.10 29.71
CA LYS A 17 -12.79 -3.83 30.37
C LYS A 17 -11.64 -3.74 29.38
N VAL A 18 -11.66 -4.57 28.33
CA VAL A 18 -10.66 -4.52 27.26
C VAL A 18 -10.74 -3.19 26.53
N PHE A 19 -11.93 -2.76 26.12
CA PHE A 19 -12.12 -1.48 25.45
C PHE A 19 -11.79 -0.29 26.35
N ASP A 20 -12.14 -0.34 27.63
CA ASP A 20 -11.74 0.68 28.61
C ASP A 20 -10.21 0.85 28.68
N VAL A 21 -9.46 -0.26 28.69
CA VAL A 21 -7.98 -0.22 28.65
C VAL A 21 -7.44 0.28 27.31
N LEU A 22 -8.09 -0.03 26.20
CA LEU A 22 -7.69 0.48 24.89
C LEU A 22 -7.96 1.99 24.74
N GLU A 23 -9.06 2.49 25.30
CA GLU A 23 -9.48 3.90 25.26
C GLU A 23 -8.64 4.78 26.19
N HIS A 24 -8.40 4.33 27.42
CA HIS A 24 -7.76 5.16 28.45
C HIS A 24 -6.28 4.82 28.66
N GLY A 25 -5.78 3.82 27.92
CA GLY A 25 -4.45 3.28 28.09
C GLY A 25 -4.33 2.36 29.30
N GLY A 26 -3.36 1.45 29.24
CA GLY A 26 -3.10 0.50 30.32
C GLY A 26 -2.54 -0.81 29.81
N ASP A 27 -2.55 -1.80 30.67
CA ASP A 27 -2.01 -3.12 30.37
C ASP A 27 -3.13 -4.14 30.18
N LEU A 28 -3.38 -4.51 28.92
CA LEU A 28 -4.39 -5.52 28.57
C LEU A 28 -4.19 -6.85 29.29
N ARG A 29 -2.96 -7.14 29.75
CA ARG A 29 -2.66 -8.36 30.51
C ARG A 29 -3.39 -8.40 31.85
N ARG A 30 -3.84 -7.25 32.37
CA ARG A 30 -4.59 -7.14 33.64
C ARG A 30 -6.08 -7.41 33.49
N VAL A 31 -6.65 -7.16 32.30
CA VAL A 31 -8.10 -7.26 32.05
C VAL A 31 -8.47 -8.45 31.18
N ALA A 32 -7.55 -8.96 30.35
CA ALA A 32 -7.69 -10.17 29.56
C ALA A 32 -6.57 -11.15 29.95
N PRO A 33 -6.75 -11.98 31.00
CA PRO A 33 -5.68 -12.84 31.50
C PRO A 33 -5.42 -14.06 30.61
N ARG A 34 -6.38 -14.45 29.76
CA ARG A 34 -6.25 -15.64 28.92
C ARG A 34 -5.10 -15.47 27.93
N ARG A 35 -4.26 -16.51 27.84
CA ARG A 35 -3.16 -16.59 26.87
C ARG A 35 -3.28 -17.84 26.02
N VAL A 36 -3.03 -17.70 24.72
CA VAL A 36 -2.91 -18.82 23.78
C VAL A 36 -1.68 -18.56 22.91
N GLY A 37 -0.76 -19.53 22.86
CA GLY A 37 0.50 -19.37 22.12
C GLY A 37 1.36 -18.19 22.58
N GLY A 38 1.29 -17.84 23.88
CA GLY A 38 2.00 -16.69 24.45
C GLY A 38 1.33 -15.32 24.24
N ARG A 39 0.25 -15.24 23.45
CA ARG A 39 -0.47 -13.99 23.16
C ARG A 39 -1.71 -13.82 24.02
N VAL A 40 -2.08 -12.58 24.34
CA VAL A 40 -3.40 -12.21 24.86
C VAL A 40 -4.44 -12.66 23.83
N ASP A 41 -5.31 -13.60 24.22
CA ASP A 41 -6.37 -14.10 23.32
C ASP A 41 -7.51 -13.09 23.31
N LEU A 42 -7.66 -12.33 22.22
CA LEU A 42 -8.79 -11.44 21.95
C LEU A 42 -9.52 -11.84 20.66
N ARG A 43 -9.38 -13.11 20.24
CA ARG A 43 -9.96 -13.60 18.98
C ARG A 43 -11.47 -13.52 18.99
N GLY A 44 -12.05 -13.01 17.91
CA GLY A 44 -13.48 -12.79 17.75
C GLY A 44 -14.05 -11.66 18.61
N LEU A 45 -13.20 -10.80 19.20
CA LEU A 45 -13.68 -9.66 19.99
C LEU A 45 -14.50 -8.73 19.11
N GLU A 46 -15.71 -8.41 19.55
CA GLU A 46 -16.59 -7.48 18.84
C GLU A 46 -16.75 -6.18 19.65
N SER A 47 -16.49 -5.04 19.01
CA SER A 47 -16.93 -3.76 19.54
C SER A 47 -18.45 -3.71 19.50
N GLN A 48 -19.11 -3.58 20.65
CA GLN A 48 -20.57 -3.44 20.64
C GLN A 48 -20.96 -2.16 19.90
N ALA A 49 -21.81 -2.28 18.88
CA ALA A 49 -22.34 -1.19 18.07
C ALA A 49 -23.27 -0.22 18.84
N HIS A 50 -23.27 -0.25 20.18
CA HIS A 50 -24.24 0.42 21.05
C HIS A 50 -23.73 1.67 21.79
N ARG A 51 -22.52 2.15 21.50
CA ARG A 51 -22.19 3.56 21.80
C ARG A 51 -22.45 4.36 20.54
N SER A 52 -23.47 5.21 20.59
CA SER A 52 -24.07 5.93 19.46
C SER A 52 -23.21 7.04 18.86
N ASP A 53 -21.98 7.17 19.32
CA ASP A 53 -20.94 7.96 18.68
C ASP A 53 -19.83 6.96 18.40
N SER A 54 -19.34 6.91 17.16
CA SER A 54 -18.13 6.19 16.74
C SER A 54 -17.23 5.91 17.93
N VAL A 55 -17.08 4.64 18.33
CA VAL A 55 -16.15 4.28 19.41
C VAL A 55 -14.76 4.50 18.85
N LEU A 56 -14.32 5.76 18.93
CA LEU A 56 -12.96 6.20 18.73
C LEU A 56 -12.19 5.63 19.91
N VAL A 57 -11.81 4.36 19.82
CA VAL A 57 -10.81 3.81 20.73
C VAL A 57 -9.52 4.54 20.38
N SER A 58 -9.27 5.68 21.03
CA SER A 58 -8.06 6.49 20.83
C SER A 58 -6.98 5.98 21.76
N ALA A 59 -6.18 5.06 21.24
CA ALA A 59 -5.02 4.53 21.95
C ALA A 59 -3.83 5.48 21.75
N ALA A 60 -3.80 6.56 22.52
CA ALA A 60 -2.68 7.52 22.49
C ALA A 60 -1.49 6.99 23.31
N ASN A 61 -0.31 6.87 22.70
CA ASN A 61 0.93 6.40 23.36
C ASN A 61 0.80 5.00 24.01
N LEU A 62 -0.07 4.15 23.45
CA LEU A 62 -0.30 2.79 23.95
C LEU A 62 0.74 1.80 23.40
N ALA A 63 1.16 0.85 24.23
CA ALA A 63 1.97 -0.29 23.81
C ALA A 63 1.10 -1.55 23.74
N LEU A 64 0.76 -1.97 22.53
CA LEU A 64 0.09 -3.23 22.24
C LEU A 64 1.15 -4.26 21.87
N LYS A 65 1.24 -5.34 22.65
CA LYS A 65 2.25 -6.38 22.45
C LYS A 65 1.71 -7.77 22.70
N ASP A 66 2.03 -8.69 21.79
CA ASP A 66 1.69 -10.11 21.89
C ASP A 66 0.18 -10.31 22.04
N ILE A 67 -0.61 -9.76 21.10
CA ILE A 67 -2.09 -9.84 21.14
C ILE A 67 -2.63 -10.54 19.88
N ASP A 68 -3.65 -11.35 20.05
CA ASP A 68 -4.34 -12.03 18.97
C ASP A 68 -5.78 -11.53 18.84
N PHE A 69 -6.02 -10.69 17.85
CA PHE A 69 -7.32 -10.17 17.40
C PHE A 69 -7.87 -10.93 16.19
N THR A 70 -7.47 -12.20 15.98
CA THR A 70 -7.95 -12.97 14.82
C THR A 70 -9.48 -13.02 14.80
N GLY A 71 -10.08 -12.63 13.67
CA GLY A 71 -11.54 -12.61 13.46
C GLY A 71 -12.29 -11.54 14.25
N SER A 72 -11.60 -10.63 14.95
CA SER A 72 -12.24 -9.58 15.73
C SER A 72 -12.88 -8.51 14.83
N SER A 73 -13.93 -7.85 15.32
CA SER A 73 -14.60 -6.74 14.64
C SER A 73 -14.48 -5.49 15.49
N ILE A 74 -13.58 -4.58 15.07
CA ILE A 74 -13.27 -3.33 15.77
C ILE A 74 -13.14 -2.20 14.72
N PRO A 75 -14.22 -1.88 13.97
CA PRO A 75 -14.19 -0.80 12.98
C PRO A 75 -13.91 0.55 13.66
N GLY A 76 -13.20 1.43 12.97
CA GLY A 76 -12.88 2.78 13.44
C GLY A 76 -11.82 2.87 14.52
N LEU A 77 -11.06 1.80 14.79
CA LEU A 77 -9.94 1.81 15.75
C LEU A 77 -8.99 2.98 15.49
N GLN A 78 -8.66 3.78 16.50
CA GLN A 78 -7.77 4.92 16.38
C GLN A 78 -6.46 4.69 17.16
N LEU A 79 -5.35 4.65 16.45
CA LEU A 79 -4.03 4.47 17.04
C LEU A 79 -3.24 5.76 16.84
N GLU A 80 -3.01 6.49 17.92
CA GLU A 80 -2.20 7.70 17.91
C GLU A 80 -0.90 7.48 18.67
N ARG A 81 0.23 7.58 17.96
CA ARG A 81 1.58 7.47 18.54
C ARG A 81 1.76 6.16 19.32
N ALA A 82 1.02 5.12 18.95
CA ALA A 82 1.07 3.82 19.59
C ALA A 82 2.24 2.98 19.05
N THR A 83 2.61 1.96 19.80
CA THR A 83 3.50 0.88 19.35
C THR A 83 2.69 -0.42 19.36
N VAL A 84 2.57 -1.05 18.19
CA VAL A 84 1.85 -2.30 18.01
C VAL A 84 2.85 -3.35 17.53
N SER A 85 3.25 -4.24 18.42
CA SER A 85 4.32 -5.20 18.18
C SER A 85 3.82 -6.63 18.34
N ASN A 86 4.12 -7.47 17.35
CA ASN A 86 3.72 -8.87 17.38
C ASN A 86 2.22 -9.03 17.70
N CYS A 87 1.36 -8.40 16.92
CA CYS A 87 -0.10 -8.55 17.02
C CYS A 87 -0.67 -9.23 15.76
N VAL A 88 -1.72 -10.02 15.94
CA VAL A 88 -2.40 -10.72 14.85
C VAL A 88 -3.79 -10.14 14.67
N PHE A 89 -4.09 -9.63 13.49
CA PHE A 89 -5.38 -9.08 13.07
C PHE A 89 -5.96 -9.89 11.90
N ASP A 90 -5.54 -11.14 11.74
CA ASP A 90 -5.95 -11.96 10.62
C ASP A 90 -7.47 -12.13 10.61
N TYR A 91 -8.09 -12.03 9.44
CA TYR A 91 -9.56 -12.10 9.28
C TYR A 91 -10.36 -11.04 10.05
N ALA A 92 -9.72 -10.05 10.68
CA ALA A 92 -10.41 -9.03 11.45
C ALA A 92 -11.12 -8.02 10.54
N ASN A 93 -12.22 -7.45 11.03
CA ASN A 93 -12.82 -6.25 10.46
C ASN A 93 -12.35 -5.02 11.23
N ILE A 94 -11.52 -4.19 10.60
CA ILE A 94 -11.00 -2.96 11.17
C ILE A 94 -11.17 -1.82 10.14
N ASP A 95 -12.29 -1.86 9.42
CA ASP A 95 -12.66 -0.82 8.46
C ASP A 95 -12.66 0.56 9.12
N GLY A 96 -12.13 1.56 8.42
CA GLY A 96 -12.03 2.94 8.92
C GLY A 96 -10.98 3.16 10.01
N MET A 97 -10.07 2.21 10.26
CA MET A 97 -8.95 2.42 11.21
C MET A 97 -8.19 3.71 10.91
N GLU A 98 -7.86 4.51 11.92
CA GLU A 98 -7.00 5.68 11.80
C GLU A 98 -5.68 5.47 12.54
N CYS A 99 -4.56 5.75 11.88
CA CYS A 99 -3.22 5.64 12.43
C CYS A 99 -2.47 6.96 12.27
N ARG A 100 -2.00 7.50 13.40
CA ARG A 100 -1.31 8.78 13.49
C ARG A 100 0.04 8.63 14.18
N GLY A 101 1.12 8.48 13.43
CA GLY A 101 2.46 8.33 14.00
C GLY A 101 2.69 7.01 14.76
N THR A 102 1.95 5.98 14.37
CA THR A 102 1.94 4.66 15.01
C THR A 102 3.01 3.75 14.39
N ASP A 103 3.72 3.02 15.23
CA ASP A 103 4.72 2.04 14.81
C ASP A 103 4.13 0.64 14.90
N PHE A 104 4.06 -0.06 13.76
CA PHE A 104 3.71 -1.47 13.68
C PHE A 104 4.95 -2.29 13.42
N GLU A 105 5.19 -3.30 14.25
CA GLU A 105 6.31 -4.23 14.10
C GLU A 105 5.83 -5.68 14.17
N GLN A 106 6.18 -6.48 13.16
CA GLN A 106 5.89 -7.93 13.15
C GLN A 106 4.41 -8.27 13.32
N CYS A 107 3.53 -7.44 12.77
CA CYS A 107 2.08 -7.64 12.80
C CYS A 107 1.57 -8.36 11.54
N SER A 108 0.44 -9.05 11.66
CA SER A 108 -0.25 -9.66 10.51
C SER A 108 -1.67 -9.13 10.41
N PHE A 109 -2.08 -8.76 9.20
CA PHE A 109 -3.44 -8.35 8.82
C PHE A 109 -3.99 -9.29 7.74
N THR A 110 -3.54 -10.54 7.73
CA THR A 110 -3.80 -11.47 6.63
C THR A 110 -5.31 -11.68 6.47
N LYS A 111 -5.83 -11.40 5.28
CA LYS A 111 -7.28 -11.44 4.97
C LYS A 111 -8.17 -10.54 5.85
N ALA A 112 -7.60 -9.54 6.53
CA ALA A 112 -8.38 -8.53 7.24
C ALA A 112 -9.10 -7.57 6.28
N SER A 113 -10.10 -6.85 6.79
CA SER A 113 -10.71 -5.70 6.12
C SER A 113 -10.20 -4.41 6.76
N LEU A 114 -9.60 -3.54 5.93
CA LEU A 114 -9.07 -2.22 6.27
C LEU A 114 -9.61 -1.18 5.28
N ARG A 115 -10.88 -1.33 4.85
CA ARG A 115 -11.49 -0.40 3.88
C ARG A 115 -11.56 0.99 4.48
N ASN A 116 -11.24 1.99 3.67
CA ASN A 116 -11.25 3.40 4.08
C ASN A 116 -10.34 3.75 5.27
N ALA A 117 -9.45 2.85 5.69
CA ALA A 117 -8.52 3.11 6.79
C ALA A 117 -7.53 4.22 6.42
N GLN A 118 -7.18 5.09 7.37
CA GLN A 118 -6.14 6.10 7.23
C GLN A 118 -4.87 5.60 7.94
N LEU A 119 -4.01 4.87 7.23
CA LEU A 119 -2.82 4.23 7.80
C LEU A 119 -1.70 5.23 8.16
N SER A 120 -1.73 6.43 7.58
CA SER A 120 -0.91 7.56 8.02
C SER A 120 -1.64 8.84 7.67
N THR A 121 -1.73 9.77 8.62
CA THR A 121 -2.39 11.05 8.43
C THR A 121 -1.38 12.21 8.27
N PRO A 122 -1.74 13.26 7.51
CA PRO A 122 -0.93 14.47 7.33
C PRO A 122 -0.66 15.31 8.58
N SER A 123 -1.49 15.16 9.61
CA SER A 123 -1.63 16.15 10.70
C SER A 123 -0.47 16.18 11.69
N ASP A 124 0.38 15.16 11.70
CA ASP A 124 1.24 14.88 12.86
C ASP A 124 2.74 14.99 12.56
N LYS A 125 3.50 15.43 13.56
CA LYS A 125 4.98 15.54 13.52
C LYS A 125 5.68 14.21 13.20
N LYS A 126 5.00 13.07 13.35
CA LYS A 126 5.53 11.71 13.14
C LYS A 126 4.62 10.92 12.19
N TYR A 127 5.20 10.32 11.16
CA TYR A 127 4.52 9.42 10.23
C TYR A 127 4.36 8.01 10.81
N SER A 128 3.39 7.24 10.32
CA SER A 128 3.24 5.85 10.71
C SER A 128 4.30 4.98 10.03
N VAL A 129 4.83 4.02 10.78
CA VAL A 129 5.89 3.10 10.35
C VAL A 129 5.37 1.67 10.43
N PHE A 130 5.61 0.89 9.38
CA PHE A 130 5.27 -0.52 9.29
C PHE A 130 6.53 -1.31 9.00
N THR A 131 6.98 -2.11 9.96
CA THR A 131 8.17 -2.94 9.86
C THR A 131 7.80 -4.41 9.96
N ARG A 132 8.13 -5.21 8.94
CA ARG A 132 7.85 -6.65 8.89
C ARG A 132 6.36 -6.97 9.08
N VAL A 133 5.50 -6.17 8.45
CA VAL A 133 4.04 -6.34 8.52
C VAL A 133 3.54 -7.11 7.29
N SER A 134 2.57 -8.01 7.49
CA SER A 134 1.87 -8.70 6.39
C SER A 134 0.49 -8.07 6.17
N PHE A 135 0.27 -7.53 4.97
CA PHE A 135 -1.05 -7.18 4.41
C PHE A 135 -1.53 -8.21 3.37
N SER A 136 -1.12 -9.47 3.54
CA SER A 136 -1.44 -10.53 2.57
C SER A 136 -2.94 -10.73 2.47
N ARG A 137 -3.50 -10.56 1.26
CA ARG A 137 -4.93 -10.68 0.95
C ARG A 137 -5.83 -9.73 1.75
N THR A 138 -5.27 -8.67 2.31
CA THR A 138 -6.02 -7.64 3.04
C THR A 138 -6.79 -6.77 2.07
N ASP A 139 -8.00 -6.35 2.47
CA ASP A 139 -8.79 -5.40 1.70
C ASP A 139 -8.47 -3.95 2.12
N LEU A 140 -7.70 -3.24 1.29
CA LEU A 140 -7.24 -1.87 1.53
C LEU A 140 -7.92 -0.85 0.61
N ARG A 141 -9.07 -1.20 0.01
CA ARG A 141 -9.79 -0.30 -0.89
C ARG A 141 -10.23 0.97 -0.16
N GLY A 142 -9.92 2.12 -0.76
CA GLY A 142 -10.20 3.44 -0.16
C GLY A 142 -9.24 3.85 0.96
N ALA A 143 -8.24 3.03 1.30
CA ALA A 143 -7.31 3.36 2.37
C ALA A 143 -6.40 4.55 2.00
N GLY A 144 -6.16 5.45 2.95
CA GLY A 144 -5.16 6.51 2.86
C GLY A 144 -3.82 6.02 3.40
N CYS A 145 -2.80 5.98 2.55
CA CYS A 145 -1.45 5.51 2.92
C CYS A 145 -0.38 6.58 2.65
N GLN A 146 -0.75 7.87 2.63
CA GLN A 146 0.18 8.93 2.28
C GLN A 146 1.20 9.18 3.40
N ASP A 147 2.43 9.51 3.03
CA ASP A 147 3.51 9.82 3.97
C ASP A 147 3.67 8.73 5.04
N ALA A 148 3.71 7.47 4.63
CA ALA A 148 3.95 6.31 5.49
C ALA A 148 5.30 5.64 5.15
N SER A 149 5.89 4.93 6.10
CA SER A 149 7.10 4.13 5.84
C SER A 149 6.79 2.65 5.94
N PHE A 150 7.13 1.90 4.90
CA PHE A 150 7.00 0.45 4.83
C PHE A 150 8.38 -0.18 4.68
N ASP A 151 8.75 -1.04 5.62
CA ASP A 151 10.05 -1.69 5.69
C ASP A 151 9.86 -3.21 5.88
N HIS A 152 10.30 -4.02 4.92
CA HIS A 152 10.04 -5.47 4.87
C HIS A 152 8.55 -5.84 4.92
N VAL A 153 7.69 -5.09 4.23
CA VAL A 153 6.23 -5.29 4.25
C VAL A 153 5.77 -6.12 3.04
N THR A 154 4.84 -7.05 3.28
CA THR A 154 4.28 -7.91 2.24
C THR A 154 2.84 -7.50 1.89
N PHE A 155 2.60 -7.22 0.62
CA PHE A 155 1.28 -6.94 0.03
C PHE A 155 0.82 -8.09 -0.89
N ASP A 156 1.02 -9.36 -0.50
CA ASP A 156 0.66 -10.53 -1.33
C ASP A 156 -0.84 -10.54 -1.63
N LYS A 157 -1.23 -10.29 -2.88
CA LYS A 157 -2.64 -10.30 -3.34
C LYS A 157 -3.56 -9.36 -2.53
N ALA A 158 -3.00 -8.28 -1.97
CA ALA A 158 -3.78 -7.25 -1.29
C ALA A 158 -4.69 -6.49 -2.28
N SER A 159 -5.89 -6.10 -1.84
CA SER A 159 -6.79 -5.29 -2.67
C SER A 159 -6.44 -3.81 -2.53
N LEU A 160 -5.57 -3.32 -3.42
CA LEU A 160 -5.03 -1.95 -3.44
C LEU A 160 -5.68 -1.03 -4.50
N GLY A 161 -6.89 -1.38 -4.97
CA GLY A 161 -7.51 -0.70 -6.11
C GLY A 161 -7.66 0.81 -5.90
N ALA A 162 -7.13 1.59 -6.85
CA ALA A 162 -7.19 3.07 -6.87
C ALA A 162 -6.44 3.77 -5.70
N ILE A 163 -5.47 3.11 -5.06
CA ILE A 163 -4.71 3.70 -3.95
C ILE A 163 -3.56 4.61 -4.43
N SER A 164 -3.25 5.64 -3.65
CA SER A 164 -2.10 6.51 -3.85
C SER A 164 -1.14 6.43 -2.67
N PHE A 165 0.07 5.93 -2.93
CA PHE A 165 1.19 5.88 -1.98
C PHE A 165 2.07 7.12 -2.15
N ARG A 166 1.43 8.28 -2.04
CA ARG A 166 2.10 9.56 -2.18
C ARG A 166 2.95 9.87 -0.95
N GLY A 167 4.22 10.24 -1.16
CA GLY A 167 5.16 10.59 -0.12
C GLY A 167 5.60 9.41 0.76
N SER A 168 5.13 8.19 0.44
CA SER A 168 5.41 7.00 1.22
C SER A 168 6.68 6.33 0.73
N ASN A 169 7.47 5.77 1.64
CA ASN A 169 8.71 5.06 1.33
C ASN A 169 8.54 3.54 1.48
N PHE A 170 9.23 2.79 0.62
CA PHE A 170 9.24 1.34 0.60
C PHE A 170 10.68 0.84 0.61
N ILE A 171 10.99 -0.09 1.51
CA ILE A 171 12.28 -0.78 1.60
C ILE A 171 11.99 -2.28 1.74
N GLU A 172 12.61 -3.12 0.90
CA GLU A 172 12.53 -4.59 0.96
C GLU A 172 11.07 -5.10 0.97
N CYS A 173 10.18 -4.42 0.25
CA CYS A 173 8.76 -4.74 0.22
C CYS A 173 8.40 -5.63 -0.98
N THR A 174 7.42 -6.50 -0.81
CA THR A 174 6.96 -7.41 -1.88
C THR A 174 5.51 -7.13 -2.25
N PHE A 175 5.23 -6.99 -3.54
CA PHE A 175 3.89 -6.86 -4.10
C PHE A 175 3.61 -8.04 -5.04
N SER A 176 2.44 -8.67 -4.90
CA SER A 176 2.01 -9.74 -5.79
C SER A 176 0.52 -9.64 -6.11
N GLY A 177 0.07 -10.37 -7.12
CA GLY A 177 -1.31 -10.30 -7.59
C GLY A 177 -1.58 -9.03 -8.39
N THR A 178 -2.85 -8.68 -8.57
CA THR A 178 -3.22 -7.57 -9.45
C THR A 178 -3.22 -6.24 -8.70
N LEU A 179 -2.36 -5.31 -9.11
CA LEU A 179 -2.41 -3.91 -8.72
C LEU A 179 -3.13 -3.13 -9.83
N GLN A 180 -4.19 -2.42 -9.48
CA GLN A 180 -5.00 -1.68 -10.44
C GLN A 180 -5.14 -0.21 -10.01
N LYS A 181 -4.75 0.72 -10.89
CA LYS A 181 -4.83 2.18 -10.63
C LYS A 181 -4.04 2.61 -9.40
N VAL A 182 -2.88 2.02 -9.17
CA VAL A 182 -2.02 2.33 -8.01
C VAL A 182 -0.99 3.39 -8.40
N VAL A 183 -0.80 4.41 -7.58
CA VAL A 183 0.21 5.45 -7.83
C VAL A 183 1.25 5.44 -6.72
N PHE A 184 2.51 5.18 -7.08
CA PHE A 184 3.67 5.43 -6.24
C PHE A 184 4.26 6.81 -6.60
N TRP A 185 4.38 7.71 -5.62
CA TRP A 185 4.86 9.07 -5.89
C TRP A 185 5.77 9.57 -4.78
N ASN A 186 6.98 10.02 -5.12
CA ASN A 186 7.98 10.51 -4.17
C ASN A 186 7.67 11.87 -3.51
N ILE A 187 6.63 12.59 -3.93
CA ILE A 187 6.35 13.94 -3.40
C ILE A 187 5.44 13.86 -2.17
N SER A 188 5.97 14.27 -1.01
CA SER A 188 5.15 14.62 0.15
C SER A 188 4.43 15.95 -0.05
N MET A 189 3.18 16.05 0.38
CA MET A 189 2.37 17.29 0.29
C MET A 189 2.13 17.94 1.66
N THR A 190 2.68 17.36 2.71
CA THR A 190 2.33 17.67 4.11
C THR A 190 3.42 18.49 4.80
N GLY A 191 4.48 18.88 4.08
CA GLY A 191 5.64 19.58 4.61
C GLY A 191 6.50 18.74 5.56
N ARG A 192 6.16 17.45 5.74
CA ARG A 192 6.87 16.52 6.62
C ARG A 192 8.17 16.06 5.96
N LYS A 193 9.22 15.91 6.78
CA LYS A 193 10.43 15.18 6.37
C LYS A 193 10.17 13.67 6.52
N VAL A 194 9.48 13.10 5.54
CA VAL A 194 9.48 11.64 5.33
C VAL A 194 10.77 11.27 4.60
N PRO A 195 11.38 10.10 4.85
CA PRO A 195 12.44 9.61 3.99
C PRO A 195 12.01 9.65 2.52
N SER A 196 12.94 10.02 1.63
CA SER A 196 12.69 9.95 0.19
C SER A 196 12.22 8.53 -0.15
N ASN A 197 11.23 8.39 -1.04
CA ASN A 197 10.79 7.08 -1.49
C ASN A 197 11.88 6.44 -2.34
N SER A 198 12.69 5.58 -1.70
CA SER A 198 13.84 4.92 -2.31
C SER A 198 13.45 3.73 -3.17
N MET A 199 12.31 3.09 -2.86
CA MET A 199 11.91 1.79 -3.41
C MET A 199 13.07 0.78 -3.46
N ASP A 200 13.96 0.81 -2.45
CA ASP A 200 15.12 -0.08 -2.38
C ASP A 200 14.67 -1.52 -2.10
N GLY A 201 15.11 -2.47 -2.91
CA GLY A 201 14.77 -3.89 -2.76
C GLY A 201 13.27 -4.21 -2.95
N VAL A 202 12.50 -3.36 -3.65
CA VAL A 202 11.08 -3.62 -3.87
C VAL A 202 10.87 -4.63 -5.02
N ASP A 203 10.08 -5.67 -4.75
CA ASP A 203 9.81 -6.76 -5.67
C ASP A 203 8.35 -6.75 -6.17
N PHE A 204 8.18 -6.65 -7.50
CA PHE A 204 6.91 -6.80 -8.22
C PHE A 204 6.88 -8.01 -9.17
N THR A 205 7.83 -8.94 -9.11
CA THR A 205 7.95 -10.08 -10.05
C THR A 205 6.66 -10.89 -10.15
N ALA A 206 5.95 -11.08 -9.04
CA ALA A 206 4.68 -11.82 -8.99
C ALA A 206 3.43 -10.92 -9.16
N ALA A 207 3.60 -9.67 -9.58
CA ALA A 207 2.50 -8.70 -9.71
C ALA A 207 2.04 -8.49 -11.15
N THR A 208 0.73 -8.36 -11.31
CA THR A 208 0.13 -7.80 -12.53
C THR A 208 -0.18 -6.33 -12.30
N LEU A 209 0.73 -5.48 -12.76
CA LEU A 209 0.57 -4.03 -12.75
C LEU A 209 -0.40 -3.60 -13.85
N ARG A 210 -1.55 -2.97 -13.53
CA ARG A 210 -2.51 -2.37 -14.47
C ARG A 210 -2.78 -0.92 -14.10
N ASP A 211 -2.47 0.00 -15.00
CA ASP A 211 -2.55 1.45 -14.73
C ASP A 211 -1.80 1.81 -13.44
N VAL A 212 -0.59 1.25 -13.26
CA VAL A 212 0.28 1.55 -12.11
C VAL A 212 1.31 2.57 -12.55
N GLU A 213 1.47 3.62 -11.75
CA GLU A 213 2.37 4.72 -12.05
C GLU A 213 3.50 4.85 -11.03
N PHE A 214 4.72 5.12 -11.50
CA PHE A 214 5.90 5.38 -10.69
C PHE A 214 6.41 6.81 -10.95
N ARG A 215 5.92 7.77 -10.16
CA ARG A 215 6.18 9.21 -10.33
C ARG A 215 7.34 9.67 -9.45
N GLY A 216 8.40 10.20 -10.07
CA GLY A 216 9.60 10.67 -9.40
C GLY A 216 10.40 9.54 -8.73
N ILE A 217 10.12 8.29 -9.08
CA ILE A 217 10.79 7.11 -8.52
C ILE A 217 11.88 6.64 -9.47
N ASP A 218 13.07 6.38 -8.91
CA ASP A 218 14.10 5.60 -9.58
C ASP A 218 13.79 4.09 -9.43
N LEU A 219 13.71 3.39 -10.56
CA LEU A 219 13.42 1.96 -10.64
C LEU A 219 14.68 1.09 -10.73
N SER A 220 15.88 1.67 -10.57
CA SER A 220 17.15 0.95 -10.62
C SER A 220 17.19 -0.22 -9.62
N ARG A 221 16.62 -0.04 -8.43
CA ARG A 221 16.58 -1.00 -7.31
C ARG A 221 15.26 -1.78 -7.19
N VAL A 222 14.37 -1.61 -8.16
CA VAL A 222 13.07 -2.30 -8.21
C VAL A 222 13.16 -3.47 -9.17
N THR A 223 12.69 -4.64 -8.73
CA THR A 223 12.48 -5.81 -9.57
C THR A 223 11.08 -5.76 -10.16
N LEU A 224 11.00 -5.61 -11.48
CA LEU A 224 9.74 -5.48 -12.22
C LEU A 224 9.27 -6.86 -12.73
N PRO A 225 7.96 -7.06 -12.98
CA PRO A 225 7.50 -8.26 -13.66
C PRO A 225 8.00 -8.30 -15.10
N GLU A 226 8.21 -9.52 -15.60
CA GLU A 226 8.70 -9.77 -16.95
C GLU A 226 7.63 -10.48 -17.80
N GLY A 227 7.70 -10.26 -19.11
CA GLY A 227 6.84 -10.94 -20.08
C GLY A 227 5.41 -10.37 -20.17
N ASP A 228 4.57 -11.00 -20.99
CA ASP A 228 3.17 -10.61 -21.16
C ASP A 228 2.39 -10.76 -19.84
N PRO A 229 1.57 -9.76 -19.43
CA PRO A 229 1.07 -8.62 -20.21
C PRO A 229 1.89 -7.32 -20.07
N HIS A 230 3.11 -7.39 -19.55
CA HIS A 230 3.96 -6.23 -19.29
C HIS A 230 4.89 -5.90 -20.45
N VAL A 231 5.05 -4.61 -20.69
CA VAL A 231 5.94 -4.05 -21.70
C VAL A 231 6.97 -3.23 -20.94
N THR A 232 8.20 -3.71 -20.85
CA THR A 232 9.31 -3.01 -20.19
C THR A 232 10.22 -2.33 -21.21
N VAL A 233 10.85 -1.21 -20.90
CA VAL A 233 11.91 -0.63 -21.75
C VAL A 233 13.10 -0.18 -20.90
N GLY A 234 14.30 -0.19 -21.46
CA GLY A 234 15.49 0.46 -20.92
C GLY A 234 15.70 1.88 -21.47
N ASN A 235 16.77 2.54 -21.01
CA ASN A 235 17.15 3.90 -21.42
C ASN A 235 15.95 4.86 -21.40
N TYR A 236 15.16 4.77 -20.32
CA TYR A 236 13.78 5.24 -20.29
C TYR A 236 13.62 6.69 -20.75
N GLY A 237 14.45 7.63 -20.28
CA GLY A 237 14.38 9.02 -20.72
C GLY A 237 14.51 9.18 -22.23
N CYS A 238 15.59 8.65 -22.82
CA CYS A 238 15.81 8.68 -24.27
C CYS A 238 14.71 7.95 -25.05
N THR A 239 14.31 6.76 -24.58
CA THR A 239 13.28 5.94 -25.23
C THR A 239 11.96 6.71 -25.29
N MET A 240 11.56 7.34 -24.18
CA MET A 240 10.33 8.13 -24.11
C MET A 240 10.37 9.34 -25.03
N GLU A 241 11.46 10.12 -25.03
CA GLU A 241 11.63 11.28 -25.91
C GLU A 241 11.54 10.89 -27.40
N LYS A 242 12.26 9.84 -27.80
CA LYS A 242 12.22 9.34 -29.18
C LYS A 242 10.85 8.80 -29.54
N ALA A 243 10.21 8.01 -28.67
CA ALA A 243 8.87 7.47 -28.91
C ALA A 243 7.85 8.60 -29.11
N ILE A 244 7.86 9.62 -28.24
CA ILE A 244 7.00 10.81 -28.36
C ILE A 244 7.20 11.48 -29.71
N ASN A 245 8.44 11.62 -30.18
CA ASN A 245 8.76 12.25 -31.47
C ASN A 245 8.40 11.39 -32.70
N MET A 246 8.35 10.06 -32.55
CA MET A 246 7.90 9.13 -33.60
C MET A 246 6.38 9.13 -33.78
N LEU A 247 5.62 9.54 -32.76
CA LEU A 247 4.16 9.55 -32.84
C LEU A 247 3.65 10.70 -33.72
N PRO A 248 2.86 10.40 -34.77
CA PRO A 248 2.31 11.42 -35.66
C PRO A 248 1.33 12.33 -34.91
N VAL A 249 1.30 13.61 -35.28
CA VAL A 249 0.47 14.64 -34.61
C VAL A 249 -0.80 14.97 -35.40
N LYS A 250 -0.93 14.50 -36.65
CA LYS A 250 -2.06 14.85 -37.55
C LYS A 250 -3.13 13.76 -37.56
N ASP A 251 -4.37 14.16 -37.32
CA ASP A 251 -5.62 13.47 -37.65
C ASP A 251 -5.79 12.03 -37.14
N GLN A 252 -5.12 11.64 -36.05
CA GLN A 252 -5.29 10.33 -35.41
C GLN A 252 -5.47 10.44 -33.88
N PRO A 253 -6.73 10.37 -33.38
CA PRO A 253 -7.05 10.54 -31.95
C PRO A 253 -6.24 9.63 -31.01
N PHE A 254 -5.99 8.38 -31.42
CA PHE A 254 -5.20 7.43 -30.64
C PHE A 254 -3.76 7.91 -30.42
N THR A 255 -3.04 8.24 -31.51
CA THR A 255 -1.63 8.67 -31.43
C THR A 255 -1.45 9.97 -30.66
N TYR A 256 -2.41 10.91 -30.76
CA TYR A 256 -2.43 12.12 -29.95
C TYR A 256 -2.56 11.78 -28.45
N GLY A 257 -3.50 10.90 -28.10
CA GLY A 257 -3.70 10.45 -26.71
C GLY A 257 -2.48 9.73 -26.14
N LEU A 258 -1.89 8.81 -26.90
CA LEU A 258 -0.68 8.09 -26.51
C LEU A 258 0.50 9.05 -26.32
N ARG A 259 0.67 10.03 -27.22
CA ARG A 259 1.73 11.06 -27.10
C ARG A 259 1.57 11.87 -25.82
N ALA A 260 0.35 12.30 -25.51
CA ALA A 260 0.05 13.05 -24.28
C ALA A 260 0.29 12.20 -23.02
N TYR A 261 -0.10 10.93 -23.05
CA TYR A 261 0.15 9.97 -21.96
C TYR A 261 1.65 9.80 -21.68
N LEU A 262 2.44 9.45 -22.70
CA LEU A 262 3.90 9.27 -22.55
C LEU A 262 4.59 10.57 -22.12
N ALA A 263 4.20 11.72 -22.67
CA ALA A 263 4.76 13.01 -22.28
C ALA A 263 4.46 13.36 -20.80
N ALA A 264 3.27 13.02 -20.31
CA ALA A 264 2.91 13.22 -18.91
C ALA A 264 3.75 12.33 -17.98
N GLU A 265 3.96 11.06 -18.35
CA GLU A 265 4.79 10.14 -17.57
C GLU A 265 6.27 10.53 -17.55
N LEU A 266 6.83 10.94 -18.70
CA LEU A 266 8.20 11.42 -18.76
C LEU A 266 8.39 12.66 -17.88
N ARG A 267 7.47 13.63 -17.95
CA ARG A 267 7.50 14.85 -17.11
C ARG A 267 7.44 14.54 -15.61
N LEU A 268 6.77 13.46 -15.22
CA LEU A 268 6.61 13.05 -13.83
C LEU A 268 7.66 12.00 -13.40
N SER A 269 8.59 11.61 -14.27
CA SER A 269 9.58 10.57 -13.96
C SER A 269 10.78 11.09 -13.17
N HIS A 270 11.52 10.18 -12.52
CA HIS A 270 12.79 10.53 -11.92
C HIS A 270 13.84 10.79 -13.03
N PRO A 271 14.70 11.82 -12.92
CA PRO A 271 15.66 12.16 -13.97
C PRO A 271 16.66 11.05 -14.32
N GLN A 272 16.97 10.17 -13.36
CA GLN A 272 17.89 9.05 -13.54
C GLN A 272 17.17 7.70 -13.74
N ARG A 273 15.87 7.72 -14.01
CA ARG A 273 15.10 6.49 -14.20
C ARG A 273 15.57 5.83 -15.51
N GLU A 274 16.02 4.59 -15.41
CA GLU A 274 16.46 3.80 -16.57
C GLU A 274 15.41 2.82 -17.10
N LYS A 275 14.46 2.41 -16.27
CA LYS A 275 13.47 1.37 -16.62
C LYS A 275 12.07 1.95 -16.80
N GLY A 276 11.39 1.62 -17.89
CA GLY A 276 9.96 1.83 -18.09
C GLY A 276 9.18 0.53 -17.97
N ILE A 277 7.91 0.61 -17.58
CA ILE A 277 7.00 -0.53 -17.57
C ILE A 277 5.55 -0.08 -17.76
N TRP A 278 4.82 -0.83 -18.57
CA TRP A 278 3.38 -0.65 -18.78
C TRP A 278 2.67 -2.00 -18.82
N HIS A 279 1.41 -2.03 -18.40
CA HIS A 279 0.50 -3.07 -18.89
C HIS A 279 0.14 -2.77 -20.34
N ARG A 280 0.05 -3.80 -21.19
CA ARG A 280 -0.37 -3.62 -22.58
C ARG A 280 -1.70 -2.85 -22.72
N SER A 281 -2.65 -3.05 -21.82
CA SER A 281 -3.94 -2.34 -21.85
C SER A 281 -3.84 -0.83 -21.59
N SER A 282 -2.76 -0.36 -20.98
CA SER A 282 -2.53 1.07 -20.77
C SER A 282 -2.01 1.76 -22.04
N LEU A 283 -1.54 0.99 -23.02
CA LEU A 283 -0.97 1.49 -24.27
C LEU A 283 -1.97 1.55 -25.45
N GLY A 284 -3.18 1.03 -25.28
CA GLY A 284 -4.21 1.02 -26.32
C GLY A 284 -5.43 0.21 -25.92
N LYS A 285 -6.59 0.57 -26.48
CA LYS A 285 -7.87 -0.10 -26.22
C LYS A 285 -8.05 -1.34 -27.09
N THR A 286 -7.51 -1.35 -28.30
CA THR A 286 -7.55 -2.51 -29.22
C THR A 286 -6.19 -3.19 -29.33
N PRO A 287 -6.13 -4.47 -29.74
CA PRO A 287 -4.86 -5.16 -29.99
C PRO A 287 -3.96 -4.43 -31.00
N GLU A 288 -4.53 -3.79 -32.02
CA GLU A 288 -3.80 -3.04 -33.04
C GLU A 288 -3.16 -1.77 -32.46
N GLU A 289 -3.91 -1.02 -31.66
CA GLU A 289 -3.42 0.15 -30.94
C GLU A 289 -2.28 -0.23 -29.99
N GLN A 290 -2.46 -1.31 -29.21
CA GLN A 290 -1.43 -1.82 -28.31
C GLN A 290 -0.18 -2.21 -29.07
N GLN A 291 -0.32 -2.96 -30.17
CA GLN A 291 0.81 -3.40 -30.97
C GLN A 291 1.56 -2.23 -31.61
N PHE A 292 0.85 -1.20 -32.06
CA PHE A 292 1.44 0.03 -32.58
C PHE A 292 2.24 0.79 -31.50
N ALA A 293 1.68 0.94 -30.30
CA ALA A 293 2.37 1.60 -29.20
C ALA A 293 3.63 0.83 -28.78
N ILE A 294 3.52 -0.49 -28.65
CA ILE A 294 4.63 -1.36 -28.28
C ILE A 294 5.74 -1.31 -29.34
N SER A 295 5.39 -1.38 -30.64
CA SER A 295 6.38 -1.33 -31.70
C SER A 295 7.12 0.02 -31.75
N THR A 296 6.40 1.12 -31.50
CA THR A 296 6.97 2.47 -31.38
C THR A 296 7.97 2.56 -30.23
N LEU A 297 7.59 2.10 -29.03
CA LEU A 297 8.48 2.08 -27.85
C LEU A 297 9.74 1.23 -28.11
N ARG A 298 9.58 0.04 -28.71
CA ARG A 298 10.71 -0.86 -29.05
C ARG A 298 11.63 -0.26 -30.10
N GLN A 299 11.10 0.46 -31.08
CA GLN A 299 11.90 1.15 -32.08
C GLN A 299 12.70 2.30 -31.46
N ALA A 300 12.08 3.08 -30.57
CA ALA A 300 12.74 4.14 -29.84
C ALA A 300 13.86 3.61 -28.94
N GLU A 301 13.61 2.54 -28.19
CA GLU A 301 14.60 1.87 -27.32
C GLU A 301 15.83 1.41 -28.11
N ARG A 302 15.63 0.71 -29.24
CA ARG A 302 16.74 0.31 -30.11
C ARG A 302 17.57 1.49 -30.58
N ALA A 303 16.93 2.61 -30.94
CA ALA A 303 17.63 3.81 -31.39
C ALA A 303 18.42 4.51 -30.28
N CYS A 304 18.06 4.32 -29.01
CA CYS A 304 18.84 4.82 -27.86
C CYS A 304 20.06 3.92 -27.59
N ASN A 305 19.87 2.60 -27.60
CA ASN A 305 20.95 1.64 -27.33
C ASN A 305 22.08 1.72 -28.36
N CYS A 306 21.76 2.01 -29.63
CA CYS A 306 22.76 2.20 -30.67
C CYS A 306 23.60 3.48 -30.49
N ALA A 307 23.05 4.52 -29.86
CA ALA A 307 23.73 5.81 -29.68
C ALA A 307 24.73 5.81 -28.51
N GLU A 308 24.59 4.88 -27.56
CA GLU A 308 25.53 4.70 -26.44
C GLU A 308 26.73 3.81 -26.81
N SER A 309 26.65 3.10 -27.93
CA SER A 309 27.68 2.16 -28.41
C SER A 309 28.69 2.80 -29.38
N SER A 310 28.60 4.12 -29.61
CA SER A 310 29.38 4.90 -30.58
C SER A 310 30.08 6.08 -29.91
#